data_AF-A0A370DKU5-F1
#
_entry.id   AF-A0A370DKU5-F1
#
_cell.length_a   1.000
_cell.length_b   1.000
_cell.length_c   1.000
_cell.angle_alpha   90.00
_cell.angle_beta   90.00
_cell.angle_gamma   90.00
#
_symmetry.space_group_name_H-M   'P 1'
#
loop_
_entity.id
_entity.type
_entity.pdbx_description
1 polymer ?
#
loop_
_entity_poly.entity_id
_entity_poly.type
_entity_poly.pdbx_seq_one_letter_code
_entity_poly.pdbx_strand_id
1 'polypeptide(L)'
;MKLITKTLWIPIAILALTFFVMGSIFSWVIITETEQQTSDAITRLLNSEKATLANGLILVTAGQAPYDAILGLEADDKSLAEDLVKQVSGMGLDAIYVTDLSGKQLYSSADNMPAELTEEIEVNSLKQGVVSHLVAANMMIAYAPIFDVETPVGYLGFSVKLDEMLYDNFQQIVGLEKEEGALVLSVSESLVNTEVDLKQQSAAFLNKFLVTIVITLLVALGAIIALLGTTSRNIIRPIRELLMLLNKMAGGDFTVLANPKGNDEVAELQRAANSTSKQLNGMISNLISSTQELNSTVTQISSAIDASNENMTTQRIETEQVATAMNQMTATIRGIALTTSDAAGSATEVDNEAKEGQSVVTETIGSIEGLSREIGQATTVIVQLRQQSTDIGGVLDVIRGIAEQTNLLALNAAIEAARAGEQGRGFAVVADEVRTLAGRTQESTEEIQTMIERLQNGAQDAVDAMERSGEHVQQTTVRSKKGGESLEMITSSVEKIRDMSMQIASAAEQQGAVAENVNEKVANINQLSERTKASSDEVQAANGRLISLGAELRKMTDRFAL
;
A
#
# COMPACT_ATOMS: atom_id res chain seq x y z
N MET A 1 -28.68 -3.23 20.28
CA MET A 1 -29.74 -2.94 21.26
C MET A 1 -31.05 -3.70 20.99
N LYS A 2 -31.30 -4.21 19.77
CA LYS A 2 -32.57 -4.85 19.36
C LYS A 2 -32.68 -6.32 19.79
N LEU A 3 -31.60 -7.09 19.92
CA LEU A 3 -31.69 -8.49 20.38
C LEU A 3 -31.86 -8.59 21.90
N ILE A 4 -31.07 -7.88 22.70
CA ILE A 4 -31.24 -7.84 24.16
C ILE A 4 -32.68 -7.40 24.49
N THR A 5 -33.27 -6.49 23.72
CA THR A 5 -34.69 -6.17 23.89
C THR A 5 -35.60 -7.31 23.44
N LYS A 6 -35.40 -7.98 22.31
CA LYS A 6 -36.35 -9.02 21.86
C LYS A 6 -36.25 -10.35 22.62
N THR A 7 -35.04 -10.83 22.92
CA THR A 7 -34.85 -12.11 23.64
C THR A 7 -35.15 -12.01 25.13
N LEU A 8 -35.09 -10.81 25.72
CA LEU A 8 -35.45 -10.59 27.12
C LEU A 8 -36.93 -10.22 27.28
N TRP A 9 -37.49 -9.38 26.39
CA TRP A 9 -38.87 -8.91 26.55
C TRP A 9 -39.94 -9.94 26.19
N ILE A 10 -39.73 -10.82 25.20
CA ILE A 10 -40.69 -11.87 24.87
C ILE A 10 -40.98 -12.78 26.09
N PRO A 11 -39.98 -13.34 26.78
CA PRO A 11 -40.21 -14.15 27.97
C PRO A 11 -40.71 -13.35 29.16
N ILE A 12 -40.30 -12.09 29.34
CA ILE A 12 -40.87 -11.20 30.37
C ILE A 12 -42.35 -10.93 30.09
N ALA A 13 -42.73 -10.68 28.84
CA ALA A 13 -44.11 -10.48 28.42
C ALA A 13 -44.95 -11.75 28.59
N ILE A 14 -44.38 -12.93 28.31
CA ILE A 14 -45.03 -14.22 28.57
C ILE A 14 -45.24 -14.42 30.08
N LEU A 15 -44.23 -14.13 30.91
CA LEU A 15 -44.34 -14.19 32.37
C LEU A 15 -45.39 -13.19 32.92
N ALA A 16 -45.46 -11.98 32.37
CA ALA A 16 -46.45 -10.98 32.76
C ALA A 16 -47.87 -11.38 32.32
N LEU A 17 -48.02 -11.92 31.10
CA LEU A 17 -49.30 -12.40 30.57
C LEU A 17 -49.80 -13.61 31.37
N THR A 18 -48.93 -14.56 31.72
CA THR A 18 -49.30 -15.70 32.56
C THR A 18 -49.71 -15.24 33.96
N PHE A 19 -49.01 -14.25 34.55
CA PHE A 19 -49.40 -13.65 35.83
C PHE A 19 -50.78 -12.97 35.76
N PHE A 20 -51.06 -12.23 34.68
CA PHE A 20 -52.32 -11.52 34.48
C PHE A 20 -53.52 -12.45 34.25
N VAL A 21 -53.36 -13.46 33.39
CA VAL A 21 -54.39 -14.47 33.13
C VAL A 21 -54.69 -15.27 34.40
N MET A 22 -53.65 -15.62 35.17
CA MET A 22 -53.80 -16.34 36.43
C MET A 22 -54.43 -15.50 37.54
N GLY A 23 -54.08 -14.21 37.65
CA GLY A 23 -54.73 -13.28 38.57
C GLY A 23 -56.22 -13.10 38.25
N SER A 24 -56.57 -13.10 36.96
CA SER A 24 -57.96 -13.04 36.51
C SER A 24 -58.74 -14.32 36.85
N ILE A 25 -58.12 -15.50 36.69
CA ILE A 25 -58.70 -16.78 37.11
C ILE A 25 -58.88 -16.83 38.64
N PHE A 26 -57.87 -16.37 39.40
CA PHE A 26 -57.92 -16.31 40.86
C PHE A 26 -59.05 -15.38 41.35
N SER A 27 -59.20 -14.20 40.75
CA SER A 27 -60.27 -13.27 41.08
C SER A 27 -61.65 -13.84 40.73
N TRP A 28 -61.78 -14.53 39.59
CA TRP A 28 -63.04 -15.14 39.18
C TRP A 28 -63.48 -16.24 40.16
N VAL A 29 -62.59 -17.16 40.51
CA VAL A 29 -62.86 -18.25 41.47
C VAL A 29 -63.30 -17.73 42.83
N ILE A 30 -62.63 -16.69 43.36
CA ILE A 30 -63.00 -16.12 44.67
C ILE A 30 -64.40 -15.49 44.62
N ILE A 31 -64.70 -14.72 43.57
CA ILE A 31 -65.98 -13.99 43.46
C ILE A 31 -67.15 -14.95 43.29
N THR A 32 -67.04 -15.95 42.40
CA THR A 32 -68.16 -16.88 42.14
C THR A 32 -68.50 -17.77 43.34
N GLU A 33 -67.50 -18.19 44.12
CA GLU A 33 -67.74 -19.09 45.25
C GLU A 33 -68.27 -18.33 46.50
N THR A 34 -67.89 -17.06 46.68
CA THR A 34 -68.37 -16.22 47.80
C THR A 34 -69.82 -15.75 47.62
N GLU A 35 -70.27 -15.47 46.38
CA GLU A 35 -71.68 -15.16 46.09
C GLU A 35 -72.61 -16.36 46.35
N GLN A 36 -72.16 -17.57 46.03
CA GLN A 36 -72.96 -18.78 46.24
C GLN A 36 -73.13 -19.11 47.74
N GLN A 37 -72.06 -18.93 48.53
CA GLN A 37 -72.08 -19.15 49.98
C GLN A 37 -72.97 -18.16 50.75
N THR A 38 -73.08 -16.91 50.30
CA THR A 38 -73.93 -15.89 50.95
C THR A 38 -75.42 -16.08 50.63
N SER A 39 -75.76 -16.48 49.40
CA SER A 39 -77.16 -16.72 48.99
C SER A 39 -77.80 -17.93 49.70
N ASP A 40 -77.05 -19.03 49.84
CA ASP A 40 -77.58 -20.25 50.48
C ASP A 40 -77.71 -20.10 52.00
N ALA A 41 -76.81 -19.35 52.64
CA ALA A 41 -76.88 -19.03 54.06
C ALA A 41 -78.09 -18.14 54.40
N ILE A 42 -78.35 -17.11 53.59
CA ILE A 42 -79.50 -16.20 53.78
C ILE A 42 -80.84 -16.94 53.59
N THR A 43 -80.93 -17.84 52.60
CA THR A 43 -82.17 -18.57 52.30
C THR A 43 -82.55 -19.58 53.40
N ARG A 44 -81.56 -20.19 54.07
CA ARG A 44 -81.79 -21.10 55.21
C ARG A 44 -82.20 -20.35 56.48
N LEU A 45 -81.58 -19.20 56.76
CA LEU A 45 -81.94 -18.35 57.90
C LEU A 45 -83.35 -17.76 57.76
N LEU A 46 -83.74 -17.31 56.56
CA LEU A 46 -85.05 -16.69 56.33
C LEU A 46 -86.24 -17.67 56.49
N ASN A 47 -86.02 -18.97 56.23
CA ASN A 47 -87.05 -20.00 56.39
C ASN A 47 -87.16 -20.52 57.84
N SER A 48 -86.07 -20.43 58.62
CA SER A 48 -86.04 -20.77 60.04
C SER A 48 -86.76 -19.73 60.91
N GLU A 49 -86.60 -18.43 60.66
CA GLU A 49 -87.27 -17.38 61.46
C GLU A 49 -88.79 -17.27 61.20
N LYS A 50 -89.26 -17.60 59.99
CA LYS A 50 -90.70 -17.51 59.63
C LYS A 50 -91.59 -18.50 60.39
N ALA A 51 -91.05 -19.64 60.81
CA ALA A 51 -91.79 -20.63 61.60
C ALA A 51 -91.82 -20.27 63.11
N THR A 52 -90.79 -19.57 63.59
CA THR A 52 -90.62 -19.16 65.00
C THR A 52 -91.41 -17.89 65.34
N LEU A 53 -91.61 -16.96 64.40
CA LEU A 53 -92.37 -15.72 64.63
C LEU A 53 -93.90 -15.91 64.71
N ALA A 54 -94.45 -16.98 64.12
CA ALA A 54 -95.90 -17.22 64.08
C ALA A 54 -96.50 -17.67 65.43
N ASN A 55 -95.69 -18.28 66.31
CA ASN A 55 -96.15 -18.80 67.61
C ASN A 55 -95.73 -17.92 68.80
N GLY A 56 -94.77 -17.00 68.66
CA GLY A 56 -94.26 -16.13 69.74
C GLY A 56 -95.03 -14.82 69.98
N LEU A 57 -95.90 -14.40 69.05
CA LEU A 57 -96.56 -13.08 69.08
C LEU A 57 -97.83 -13.01 69.95
N ILE A 58 -98.27 -14.11 70.57
CA ILE A 58 -99.51 -14.15 71.38
C ILE A 58 -99.25 -13.94 72.90
N LEU A 59 -98.00 -13.99 73.38
CA LEU A 59 -97.73 -14.12 74.84
C LEU A 59 -97.07 -12.91 75.56
N VAL A 60 -96.70 -11.80 74.90
CA VAL A 60 -95.77 -10.79 75.51
C VAL A 60 -96.24 -9.33 75.44
N THR A 61 -97.54 -9.04 75.52
CA THR A 61 -98.01 -7.64 75.71
C THR A 61 -99.09 -7.51 76.78
N ALA A 62 -98.71 -7.51 78.06
CA ALA A 62 -99.30 -6.67 79.13
C ALA A 62 -98.81 -7.10 80.52
N GLY A 63 -97.91 -6.32 81.17
CA GLY A 63 -97.58 -6.57 82.58
C GLY A 63 -96.48 -5.76 83.27
N GLN A 64 -96.10 -4.53 82.85
CA GLN A 64 -94.96 -3.87 83.54
C GLN A 64 -94.93 -2.32 83.65
N ALA A 65 -96.02 -1.57 83.42
CA ALA A 65 -95.89 -0.10 83.27
C ALA A 65 -96.60 0.87 84.25
N PRO A 66 -97.40 0.46 85.27
CA PRO A 66 -97.87 1.44 86.26
C PRO A 66 -97.69 1.06 87.76
N TYR A 67 -96.57 0.41 88.09
CA TYR A 67 -96.06 0.29 89.48
C TYR A 67 -95.43 1.60 90.00
N ASP A 68 -95.06 2.54 89.12
CA ASP A 68 -94.23 3.70 89.50
C ASP A 68 -95.00 5.02 89.77
N ALA A 69 -96.35 5.04 89.75
CA ALA A 69 -97.11 6.30 89.80
C ALA A 69 -97.93 6.59 91.08
N ILE A 70 -98.04 5.68 92.07
CA ILE A 70 -98.88 5.92 93.27
C ILE A 70 -98.17 5.44 94.55
N LEU A 71 -96.97 5.98 94.80
CA LEU A 71 -96.16 5.75 96.01
C LEU A 71 -95.94 7.05 96.82
N GLY A 72 -96.89 7.99 96.80
CA GLY A 72 -96.78 9.18 97.64
C GLY A 72 -97.97 10.14 97.61
N LEU A 73 -99.09 9.78 98.24
CA LEU A 73 -100.12 10.71 98.77
C LEU A 73 -100.73 10.10 100.05
N GLU A 74 -101.36 10.92 100.89
CA GLU A 74 -101.88 10.55 102.22
C GLU A 74 -103.42 10.39 102.25
N ALA A 75 -103.86 9.40 103.05
CA ALA A 75 -105.12 9.17 103.79
C ALA A 75 -106.51 9.29 103.13
N ASP A 76 -106.68 9.87 101.94
CA ASP A 76 -107.94 9.80 101.15
C ASP A 76 -107.83 8.85 99.93
N ASP A 77 -106.81 7.99 99.94
CA ASP A 77 -106.50 6.95 98.95
C ASP A 77 -107.42 5.72 99.02
N LYS A 78 -108.70 5.90 98.66
CA LYS A 78 -109.57 4.74 98.36
C LYS A 78 -110.52 4.92 97.17
N SER A 79 -110.75 6.15 96.70
CA SER A 79 -111.79 6.44 95.69
C SER A 79 -111.27 6.73 94.27
N LEU A 80 -110.00 7.11 94.06
CA LEU A 80 -109.49 7.40 92.70
C LEU A 80 -108.78 6.20 92.05
N ALA A 81 -108.29 5.26 92.86
CA ALA A 81 -107.93 3.92 92.40
C ALA A 81 -109.13 3.22 91.72
N GLU A 82 -110.37 3.57 92.10
CA GLU A 82 -111.60 3.08 91.46
C GLU A 82 -111.88 3.75 90.09
N ASP A 83 -111.34 4.94 89.82
CA ASP A 83 -111.59 5.70 88.58
C ASP A 83 -110.57 5.38 87.48
N LEU A 84 -109.35 4.97 87.86
CA LEU A 84 -108.33 4.44 86.94
C LEU A 84 -108.73 3.05 86.41
N VAL A 85 -109.42 2.25 87.22
CA VAL A 85 -109.98 0.96 86.80
C VAL A 85 -111.16 1.14 85.82
N LYS A 86 -111.90 2.26 85.90
CA LYS A 86 -112.95 2.64 84.93
C LYS A 86 -112.43 3.12 83.58
N GLN A 87 -111.16 3.53 83.45
CA GLN A 87 -110.60 3.94 82.15
C GLN A 87 -109.91 2.79 81.39
N VAL A 88 -109.71 1.63 82.02
CA VAL A 88 -109.20 0.42 81.34
C VAL A 88 -110.31 -0.33 80.58
N SER A 89 -111.58 0.01 80.78
CA SER A 89 -112.73 -0.62 80.09
C SER A 89 -112.99 -0.14 78.65
N GLY A 90 -112.07 0.63 78.05
CA GLY A 90 -112.13 1.07 76.65
C GLY A 90 -111.37 0.18 75.65
N MET A 91 -110.65 -0.86 76.10
CA MET A 91 -109.72 -1.65 75.26
C MET A 91 -110.00 -3.16 75.17
N GLY A 92 -111.21 -3.63 75.52
CA GLY A 92 -111.69 -4.97 75.16
C GLY A 92 -111.24 -6.14 76.06
N LEU A 93 -111.32 -5.98 77.39
CA LEU A 93 -111.17 -7.08 78.36
C LEU A 93 -112.53 -7.34 79.04
N ASP A 94 -113.03 -8.58 78.97
CA ASP A 94 -114.42 -8.92 79.31
C ASP A 94 -114.72 -9.14 80.82
N ALA A 95 -113.72 -9.12 81.72
CA ALA A 95 -113.96 -9.06 83.18
C ALA A 95 -112.67 -8.76 83.98
N ILE A 96 -112.72 -7.85 84.96
CA ILE A 96 -111.63 -7.55 85.92
C ILE A 96 -112.14 -7.78 87.35
N TYR A 97 -111.41 -8.58 88.14
CA TYR A 97 -111.66 -8.83 89.57
C TYR A 97 -110.44 -8.39 90.39
N VAL A 98 -110.64 -7.58 91.44
CA VAL A 98 -109.57 -7.15 92.37
C VAL A 98 -109.93 -7.62 93.77
N THR A 99 -109.03 -8.30 94.47
CA THR A 99 -109.17 -8.72 95.88
C THR A 99 -108.03 -8.14 96.73
N ASP A 100 -108.26 -7.96 98.04
CA ASP A 100 -107.20 -7.66 98.98
C ASP A 100 -106.40 -8.92 99.38
N LEU A 101 -105.32 -8.72 100.13
CA LEU A 101 -104.43 -9.78 100.61
C LEU A 101 -105.10 -10.77 101.59
N SER A 102 -106.36 -10.55 101.98
CA SER A 102 -107.18 -11.45 102.80
C SER A 102 -108.25 -12.20 101.99
N GLY A 103 -108.20 -12.11 100.65
CA GLY A 103 -109.16 -12.77 99.77
C GLY A 103 -110.52 -12.06 99.68
N LYS A 104 -110.63 -10.84 100.21
CA LYS A 104 -111.86 -10.05 100.11
C LYS A 104 -111.89 -9.25 98.81
N GLN A 105 -112.95 -9.43 98.03
CA GLN A 105 -113.15 -8.73 96.76
C GLN A 105 -113.35 -7.22 96.96
N LEU A 106 -112.52 -6.43 96.30
CA LEU A 106 -112.52 -4.97 96.26
C LEU A 106 -113.12 -4.40 94.96
N TYR A 107 -113.12 -5.15 93.85
CA TYR A 107 -113.75 -4.70 92.58
C TYR A 107 -114.15 -5.87 91.66
N SER A 108 -115.20 -5.70 90.86
CA SER A 108 -115.61 -6.59 89.75
C SER A 108 -116.18 -5.78 88.58
N SER A 109 -115.86 -6.18 87.35
CA SER A 109 -116.52 -5.66 86.14
C SER A 109 -117.54 -6.61 85.50
N ALA A 110 -117.99 -7.67 86.20
CA ALA A 110 -119.06 -8.56 85.75
C ALA A 110 -119.96 -8.99 86.92
N ASP A 111 -121.28 -9.02 86.70
CA ASP A 111 -122.32 -9.14 87.73
C ASP A 111 -122.39 -10.51 88.47
N ASN A 112 -121.43 -11.44 88.31
CA ASN A 112 -121.36 -12.67 89.10
C ASN A 112 -119.96 -13.33 89.08
N MET A 113 -119.44 -13.64 90.28
CA MET A 113 -118.15 -14.30 90.54
C MET A 113 -118.26 -15.84 90.39
N PRO A 114 -117.31 -16.54 89.73
CA PRO A 114 -117.27 -18.00 89.75
C PRO A 114 -116.91 -18.51 91.17
N ALA A 115 -117.69 -19.47 91.66
CA ALA A 115 -117.73 -19.93 93.06
C ALA A 115 -116.51 -20.74 93.55
N GLU A 116 -115.42 -20.81 92.79
CA GLU A 116 -114.30 -21.74 93.00
C GLU A 116 -113.04 -21.10 93.62
N LEU A 117 -113.14 -19.87 94.15
CA LEU A 117 -111.97 -19.09 94.62
C LEU A 117 -112.06 -18.58 96.07
N THR A 118 -112.84 -19.25 96.94
CA THR A 118 -112.97 -18.87 98.36
C THR A 118 -112.75 -20.01 99.34
N GLU A 119 -111.60 -20.70 99.28
CA GLU A 119 -111.13 -21.45 100.45
C GLU A 119 -109.65 -21.17 100.78
N GLU A 120 -109.45 -21.04 102.08
CA GLU A 120 -108.39 -20.44 102.90
C GLU A 120 -106.96 -21.00 102.68
N ILE A 121 -105.96 -20.12 102.70
CA ILE A 121 -104.54 -20.51 102.76
C ILE A 121 -104.21 -20.90 104.21
N GLU A 122 -103.99 -22.19 104.46
CA GLU A 122 -103.43 -22.66 105.73
C GLU A 122 -101.89 -22.71 105.68
N VAL A 123 -101.27 -21.75 106.38
CA VAL A 123 -99.83 -21.72 106.67
C VAL A 123 -99.53 -22.73 107.78
N ASN A 124 -99.21 -23.97 107.42
CA ASN A 124 -98.58 -24.93 108.34
C ASN A 124 -97.80 -26.03 107.58
N SER A 125 -96.56 -25.74 107.17
CA SER A 125 -95.42 -26.69 107.21
C SER A 125 -94.16 -26.11 106.54
N LEU A 126 -93.54 -25.13 107.18
CA LEU A 126 -92.11 -24.92 107.00
C LEU A 126 -91.36 -26.16 107.54
N LYS A 127 -90.72 -26.95 106.67
CA LYS A 127 -89.54 -27.72 107.07
C LYS A 127 -88.29 -26.88 106.79
N GLN A 128 -87.63 -26.54 107.91
CA GLN A 128 -86.51 -25.63 108.14
C GLN A 128 -85.18 -25.95 107.41
N GLY A 129 -85.19 -26.67 106.27
CA GLY A 129 -83.97 -27.12 105.56
C GLY A 129 -83.65 -26.40 104.25
N VAL A 130 -84.61 -25.73 103.61
CA VAL A 130 -84.45 -25.18 102.23
C VAL A 130 -83.87 -23.75 102.22
N VAL A 131 -84.02 -23.01 103.33
CA VAL A 131 -83.51 -21.64 103.48
C VAL A 131 -81.97 -21.59 103.56
N SER A 132 -81.28 -22.71 103.83
CA SER A 132 -79.81 -22.76 103.86
C SER A 132 -79.16 -22.89 102.46
N HIS A 133 -79.88 -23.40 101.46
CA HIS A 133 -79.34 -23.55 100.10
C HIS A 133 -79.54 -22.31 99.22
N LEU A 134 -80.44 -21.39 99.60
CA LEU A 134 -80.58 -20.08 98.97
C LEU A 134 -79.40 -19.12 99.26
N VAL A 135 -78.52 -19.43 100.22
CA VAL A 135 -77.40 -18.56 100.61
C VAL A 135 -76.07 -18.96 99.95
N ALA A 136 -75.92 -20.19 99.45
CA ALA A 136 -74.68 -20.65 98.80
C ALA A 136 -74.59 -20.30 97.30
N ALA A 137 -75.71 -20.30 96.56
CA ALA A 137 -75.71 -19.96 95.13
C ALA A 137 -75.49 -18.46 94.88
N ASN A 138 -75.83 -17.61 95.85
CA ASN A 138 -75.61 -16.17 95.81
C ASN A 138 -74.14 -15.76 96.11
N MET A 139 -73.25 -16.72 96.39
CA MET A 139 -71.81 -16.47 96.66
C MET A 139 -70.86 -16.81 95.50
N MET A 140 -71.33 -17.28 94.34
CA MET A 140 -70.50 -17.48 93.12
C MET A 140 -70.53 -16.29 92.16
N ILE A 141 -70.58 -15.08 92.74
CA ILE A 141 -70.15 -13.84 92.11
C ILE A 141 -68.62 -13.86 91.99
N ALA A 142 -68.13 -13.31 90.87
CA ALA A 142 -66.83 -12.65 90.74
C ALA A 142 -65.54 -13.49 90.92
N TYR A 143 -64.99 -13.96 89.80
CA TYR A 143 -63.55 -13.96 89.48
C TYR A 143 -63.45 -14.21 87.94
N ALA A 144 -63.57 -13.20 87.07
CA ALA A 144 -62.49 -12.43 86.39
C ALA A 144 -61.59 -13.26 85.44
N PRO A 145 -60.97 -12.72 84.34
CA PRO A 145 -60.85 -11.32 83.88
C PRO A 145 -60.96 -11.05 82.33
N ILE A 146 -60.85 -9.76 81.99
CA ILE A 146 -60.72 -9.06 80.70
C ILE A 146 -59.59 -9.62 79.80
N PHE A 147 -59.79 -9.78 78.47
CA PHE A 147 -58.76 -9.59 77.42
C PHE A 147 -59.35 -9.37 76.01
N ASP A 148 -58.51 -8.76 75.19
CA ASP A 148 -58.70 -7.93 73.99
C ASP A 148 -58.81 -8.71 72.65
N VAL A 149 -59.15 -7.96 71.61
CA VAL A 149 -59.36 -8.18 70.16
C VAL A 149 -58.66 -9.38 69.44
N GLU A 150 -59.30 -9.82 68.33
CA GLU A 150 -58.83 -10.74 67.25
C GLU A 150 -59.09 -12.26 67.38
N THR A 151 -60.29 -12.71 66.96
CA THR A 151 -60.59 -13.91 66.12
C THR A 151 -62.10 -14.23 66.16
N PRO A 152 -62.75 -14.68 65.07
CA PRO A 152 -64.20 -14.96 65.07
C PRO A 152 -64.63 -16.21 65.87
N VAL A 153 -63.72 -16.88 66.58
CA VAL A 153 -63.92 -18.25 67.11
C VAL A 153 -64.20 -18.27 68.62
N GLY A 154 -64.09 -17.13 69.32
CA GLY A 154 -64.31 -17.03 70.77
C GLY A 154 -65.77 -17.06 71.24
N TYR A 155 -66.74 -16.83 70.34
CA TYR A 155 -68.16 -16.77 70.72
C TYR A 155 -68.85 -18.14 70.81
N LEU A 156 -68.35 -19.18 70.14
CA LEU A 156 -68.98 -20.52 70.12
C LEU A 156 -68.60 -21.44 71.30
N GLY A 157 -67.53 -21.13 72.05
CA GLY A 157 -67.01 -22.00 73.10
C GLY A 157 -67.72 -21.92 74.47
N PHE A 158 -68.55 -20.90 74.70
CA PHE A 158 -69.19 -20.66 76.01
C PHE A 158 -70.67 -21.08 76.08
N SER A 159 -71.31 -21.42 74.96
CA SER A 159 -72.71 -21.86 74.91
C SER A 159 -72.90 -23.38 75.07
N VAL A 160 -71.85 -24.19 74.84
CA VAL A 160 -71.96 -25.67 74.79
C VAL A 160 -71.74 -26.35 76.14
N LYS A 161 -71.32 -25.63 77.20
CA LYS A 161 -70.99 -26.22 78.52
C LYS A 161 -72.05 -26.05 79.60
N LEU A 162 -73.18 -25.42 79.27
CA LEU A 162 -74.33 -25.30 80.19
C LEU A 162 -75.30 -26.49 80.11
N ASP A 163 -75.19 -27.33 79.08
CA ASP A 163 -76.22 -28.33 78.74
C ASP A 163 -76.08 -29.66 79.54
N GLU A 164 -74.88 -30.05 79.97
CA GLU A 164 -74.67 -31.33 80.67
C GLU A 164 -74.99 -31.33 82.18
N MET A 165 -75.14 -30.17 82.84
CA MET A 165 -75.41 -30.12 84.30
C MET A 165 -76.86 -29.77 84.67
N LEU A 166 -77.66 -29.32 83.72
CA LEU A 166 -79.07 -28.95 83.95
C LEU A 166 -80.05 -30.11 83.71
N TYR A 167 -79.57 -31.22 83.14
CA TYR A 167 -80.41 -32.36 82.75
C TYR A 167 -80.99 -33.15 83.94
N ASP A 168 -80.25 -33.28 85.05
CA ASP A 168 -80.67 -34.16 86.16
C ASP A 168 -81.56 -33.49 87.25
N ASN A 169 -81.57 -32.15 87.35
CA ASN A 169 -82.36 -31.42 88.37
C ASN A 169 -83.65 -30.78 87.83
N PHE A 170 -83.85 -30.73 86.51
CA PHE A 170 -85.04 -30.14 85.90
C PHE A 170 -86.25 -31.10 85.90
N GLN A 171 -86.02 -32.41 85.97
CA GLN A 171 -87.06 -33.45 85.99
C GLN A 171 -87.83 -33.57 87.33
N GLN A 172 -87.42 -32.86 88.40
CA GLN A 172 -88.04 -32.99 89.72
C GLN A 172 -88.71 -31.70 90.25
N ILE A 173 -88.59 -30.58 89.53
CA ILE A 173 -88.98 -29.24 90.02
C ILE A 173 -90.23 -28.69 89.30
N VAL A 174 -90.64 -29.21 88.15
CA VAL A 174 -91.79 -28.65 87.41
C VAL A 174 -92.64 -29.77 86.80
N GLY A 175 -93.78 -30.06 87.43
CA GLY A 175 -94.84 -30.90 86.87
C GLY A 175 -95.61 -30.14 85.78
N LEU A 176 -95.02 -30.05 84.58
CA LEU A 176 -95.66 -29.53 83.37
C LEU A 176 -95.43 -30.50 82.19
N GLU A 177 -96.48 -30.75 81.40
CA GLU A 177 -96.55 -31.79 80.38
C GLU A 177 -95.96 -31.38 79.01
N LYS A 178 -95.02 -32.22 78.52
CA LYS A 178 -94.80 -32.73 77.15
C LYS A 178 -94.72 -31.86 75.87
N GLU A 179 -94.79 -30.54 75.87
CA GLU A 179 -94.55 -29.74 74.62
C GLU A 179 -93.32 -28.81 74.63
N GLU A 180 -92.60 -28.68 75.74
CA GLU A 180 -91.45 -27.75 75.87
C GLU A 180 -90.08 -28.40 75.56
N GLY A 181 -89.99 -29.73 75.39
CA GLY A 181 -88.76 -30.45 75.05
C GLY A 181 -88.35 -30.42 73.57
N ALA A 182 -89.22 -29.96 72.66
CA ALA A 182 -88.95 -29.90 71.22
C ALA A 182 -88.17 -28.64 70.78
N LEU A 183 -88.15 -27.59 71.62
CA LEU A 183 -87.50 -26.31 71.32
C LEU A 183 -85.97 -26.38 71.46
N VAL A 184 -85.46 -27.19 72.39
CA VAL A 184 -84.01 -27.32 72.65
C VAL A 184 -83.34 -28.32 71.68
N LEU A 185 -84.08 -29.35 71.23
CA LEU A 185 -83.54 -30.37 70.32
C LEU A 185 -83.32 -29.84 68.87
N SER A 186 -84.19 -28.96 68.37
CA SER A 186 -84.11 -28.43 66.99
C SER A 186 -83.02 -27.36 66.80
N VAL A 187 -82.66 -26.63 67.85
CA VAL A 187 -81.58 -25.63 67.83
C VAL A 187 -80.21 -26.31 67.85
N SER A 188 -80.06 -27.43 68.57
CA SER A 188 -78.80 -28.17 68.65
C SER A 188 -78.46 -28.89 67.32
N GLU A 189 -79.45 -29.46 66.64
CA GLU A 189 -79.26 -30.19 65.37
C GLU A 189 -78.92 -29.26 64.18
N SER A 190 -79.39 -28.01 64.19
CA SER A 190 -79.07 -26.98 63.18
C SER A 190 -77.65 -26.41 63.34
N LEU A 191 -77.12 -26.33 64.57
CA LEU A 191 -75.81 -25.77 64.84
C LEU A 191 -74.66 -26.74 64.50
N VAL A 192 -74.85 -28.05 64.73
CA VAL A 192 -73.85 -29.09 64.43
C VAL A 192 -73.68 -29.32 62.92
N ASN A 193 -74.78 -29.31 62.15
CA ASN A 193 -74.71 -29.50 60.69
C ASN A 193 -74.04 -28.32 59.96
N THR A 194 -74.08 -27.12 60.54
CA THR A 194 -73.43 -25.92 59.98
C THR A 194 -71.91 -25.94 60.19
N GLU A 195 -71.41 -26.59 61.25
CA GLU A 195 -69.96 -26.69 61.52
C GLU A 195 -69.27 -27.75 60.63
N VAL A 196 -69.96 -28.84 60.27
CA VAL A 196 -69.41 -29.91 59.43
C VAL A 196 -69.26 -29.48 57.97
N ASP A 197 -70.22 -28.74 57.41
CA ASP A 197 -70.18 -28.28 56.01
C ASP A 197 -69.07 -27.22 55.77
N LEU A 198 -68.85 -26.33 56.75
CA LEU A 198 -67.78 -25.33 56.70
C LEU A 198 -66.38 -25.96 56.71
N LYS A 199 -66.16 -27.02 57.51
CA LYS A 199 -64.87 -27.74 57.53
C LYS A 199 -64.63 -28.50 56.22
N GLN A 200 -65.66 -29.11 55.63
CA GLN A 200 -65.53 -29.90 54.41
C GLN A 200 -65.29 -29.03 53.16
N GLN A 201 -65.88 -27.83 53.09
CA GLN A 201 -65.60 -26.86 52.02
C GLN A 201 -64.21 -26.22 52.12
N SER A 202 -63.68 -25.99 53.35
CA SER A 202 -62.33 -25.44 53.53
C SER A 202 -61.20 -26.36 53.00
N ALA A 203 -61.38 -27.68 53.10
CA ALA A 203 -60.41 -28.66 52.60
C ALA A 203 -60.38 -28.73 51.06
N ALA A 204 -61.54 -28.59 50.40
CA ALA A 204 -61.61 -28.51 48.94
C ALA A 204 -60.98 -27.22 48.38
N PHE A 205 -61.10 -26.11 49.11
CA PHE A 205 -60.44 -24.84 48.80
C PHE A 205 -58.92 -24.95 48.86
N LEU A 206 -58.36 -25.55 49.92
CA LEU A 206 -56.91 -25.73 50.07
C LEU A 206 -56.31 -26.61 48.97
N ASN A 207 -57.00 -27.67 48.54
CA ASN A 207 -56.48 -28.58 47.51
C ASN A 207 -56.49 -27.93 46.11
N LYS A 208 -57.54 -27.17 45.76
CA LYS A 208 -57.58 -26.37 44.52
C LYS A 208 -56.51 -25.28 44.53
N PHE A 209 -56.26 -24.63 45.68
CA PHE A 209 -55.21 -23.62 45.84
C PHE A 209 -53.80 -24.20 45.63
N LEU A 210 -53.50 -25.37 46.21
CA LEU A 210 -52.20 -26.02 46.05
C LEU A 210 -51.92 -26.46 44.60
N VAL A 211 -52.91 -27.03 43.90
CA VAL A 211 -52.75 -27.45 42.50
C VAL A 211 -52.45 -26.27 41.57
N THR A 212 -53.14 -25.14 41.76
CA THR A 212 -52.91 -23.92 40.98
C THR A 212 -51.50 -23.35 41.21
N ILE A 213 -50.99 -23.37 42.45
CA ILE A 213 -49.60 -22.95 42.75
C ILE A 213 -48.59 -23.85 42.04
N VAL A 214 -48.76 -25.17 42.10
CA VAL A 214 -47.83 -26.13 41.48
C VAL A 214 -47.79 -25.98 39.96
N ILE A 215 -48.95 -25.83 39.31
CA ILE A 215 -49.01 -25.59 37.85
C ILE A 215 -48.30 -24.27 37.49
N THR A 216 -48.48 -23.22 38.29
CA THR A 216 -47.82 -21.92 38.07
C THR A 216 -46.30 -22.04 38.18
N LEU A 217 -45.80 -22.74 39.19
CA LEU A 217 -44.37 -22.99 39.38
C LEU A 217 -43.77 -23.81 38.24
N LEU A 218 -44.49 -24.82 37.73
CA LEU A 218 -44.04 -25.64 36.60
C LEU A 218 -43.99 -24.87 35.28
N VAL A 219 -44.99 -24.02 35.00
CA VAL A 219 -44.99 -23.14 33.81
C VAL A 219 -43.89 -22.10 33.90
N ALA A 220 -43.68 -21.49 35.08
CA ALA A 220 -42.59 -20.54 35.31
C ALA A 220 -41.22 -21.22 35.14
N LEU A 221 -41.03 -22.43 35.67
CA LEU A 221 -39.80 -23.20 35.52
C LEU A 221 -39.54 -23.57 34.05
N GLY A 222 -40.58 -23.99 33.31
CA GLY A 222 -40.49 -24.25 31.88
C GLY A 222 -40.09 -23.02 31.07
N ALA A 223 -40.65 -21.85 31.40
CA ALA A 223 -40.29 -20.58 30.77
C ALA A 223 -38.83 -20.17 31.05
N ILE A 224 -38.35 -20.39 32.28
CA ILE A 224 -36.95 -20.13 32.65
C ILE A 224 -35.99 -21.05 31.90
N ILE A 225 -36.29 -22.36 31.81
CA ILE A 225 -35.45 -23.32 31.07
C ILE A 225 -35.41 -22.96 29.57
N ALA A 226 -36.55 -22.58 28.99
CA ALA A 226 -36.62 -22.14 27.60
C ALA A 226 -35.83 -20.84 27.34
N LEU A 227 -35.89 -19.88 28.27
CA LEU A 227 -35.08 -18.65 28.26
C LEU A 227 -33.58 -18.95 28.30
N LEU A 228 -33.15 -19.83 29.21
CA LEU A 228 -31.74 -20.20 29.36
C LEU A 228 -31.23 -20.95 28.11
N GLY A 229 -32.04 -21.87 27.56
CA GLY A 229 -31.70 -22.61 26.35
C GLY A 229 -31.56 -21.72 25.11
N THR A 230 -32.48 -20.77 24.93
CA THR A 230 -32.44 -19.80 23.82
C THR A 230 -31.28 -18.82 23.96
N THR A 231 -31.03 -18.29 25.16
CA THR A 231 -29.88 -17.42 25.44
C THR A 231 -28.54 -18.13 25.21
N SER A 232 -28.42 -19.38 25.66
CA SER A 232 -27.21 -20.18 25.47
C SER A 232 -26.91 -20.46 24.00
N ARG A 233 -27.94 -20.85 23.22
CA ARG A 233 -27.79 -21.16 21.79
C ARG A 233 -27.58 -19.93 20.91
N ASN A 234 -28.28 -18.83 21.19
CA ASN A 234 -28.31 -17.67 20.29
C ASN A 234 -27.33 -16.56 20.70
N ILE A 235 -26.82 -16.55 21.94
CA ILE A 235 -25.89 -15.51 22.43
C ILE A 235 -24.57 -16.15 22.88
N ILE A 236 -24.59 -17.04 23.86
CA ILE A 236 -23.35 -17.55 24.51
C ILE A 236 -22.47 -18.33 23.52
N ARG A 237 -23.06 -19.27 22.76
CA ARG A 237 -22.30 -20.10 21.83
C ARG A 237 -21.70 -19.28 20.67
N PRO A 238 -22.45 -18.44 19.94
CA PRO A 238 -21.88 -17.59 18.89
C PRO A 238 -20.80 -16.61 19.41
N ILE A 239 -20.94 -16.08 20.64
CA ILE A 239 -19.90 -15.25 21.27
C ILE A 239 -18.63 -16.07 21.56
N ARG A 240 -18.73 -17.31 22.04
CA ARG A 240 -17.56 -18.18 22.23
C ARG A 240 -16.88 -18.53 20.90
N GLU A 241 -17.66 -18.81 19.86
CA GLU A 241 -17.14 -19.05 18.50
C GLU A 241 -16.42 -17.80 17.96
N LEU A 242 -16.97 -16.60 18.18
CA LEU A 242 -16.31 -15.33 17.86
C LEU A 242 -15.01 -15.14 18.67
N LEU A 243 -15.01 -15.44 19.96
CA LEU A 243 -13.81 -15.33 20.80
C LEU A 243 -12.71 -16.31 20.37
N MET A 244 -13.07 -17.53 19.97
CA MET A 244 -12.13 -18.49 19.39
C MET A 244 -11.55 -17.98 18.07
N LEU A 245 -12.38 -17.42 17.18
CA LEU A 245 -11.93 -16.79 15.95
C LEU A 245 -10.93 -15.65 16.23
N LEU A 246 -11.29 -14.73 17.13
CA LEU A 246 -10.42 -13.60 17.48
C LEU A 246 -9.09 -14.06 18.10
N ASN A 247 -9.09 -15.12 18.92
CA ASN A 247 -7.85 -15.71 19.45
C ASN A 247 -6.98 -16.32 18.35
N LYS A 248 -7.58 -16.98 17.36
CA LYS A 248 -6.85 -17.49 16.18
C LYS A 248 -6.25 -16.36 15.35
N MET A 249 -7.03 -15.31 15.08
CA MET A 249 -6.56 -14.10 14.40
C MET A 249 -5.41 -13.44 15.16
N ALA A 250 -5.49 -13.34 16.50
CA ALA A 250 -4.41 -12.82 17.34
C ALA A 250 -3.16 -13.71 17.33
N GLY A 251 -3.33 -15.03 17.14
CA GLY A 251 -2.26 -15.99 16.92
C GLY A 251 -1.64 -15.91 15.52
N GLY A 252 -2.26 -15.17 14.60
CA GLY A 252 -1.82 -15.01 13.21
C GLY A 252 -2.49 -15.95 12.21
N ASP A 253 -3.53 -16.70 12.61
CA ASP A 253 -4.32 -17.56 11.73
C ASP A 253 -5.56 -16.81 11.21
N PHE A 254 -5.51 -16.42 9.94
CA PHE A 254 -6.60 -15.72 9.25
C PHE A 254 -7.39 -16.62 8.30
N THR A 255 -7.11 -17.93 8.27
CA THR A 255 -7.79 -18.93 7.42
C THR A 255 -9.22 -19.23 7.90
N VAL A 256 -9.45 -19.07 9.20
CA VAL A 256 -10.69 -19.46 9.85
C VAL A 256 -11.70 -18.32 9.77
N LEU A 257 -12.94 -18.64 9.39
CA LEU A 257 -14.05 -17.68 9.33
C LEU A 257 -15.19 -18.15 10.24
N ALA A 258 -15.85 -17.21 10.89
CA ALA A 258 -17.11 -17.47 11.59
C ALA A 258 -18.23 -17.77 10.57
N ASN A 259 -19.22 -18.57 10.97
CA ASN A 259 -20.42 -18.83 10.19
C ASN A 259 -21.62 -18.07 10.79
N PRO A 260 -21.80 -16.78 10.44
CA PRO A 260 -22.86 -15.96 11.02
C PRO A 260 -24.24 -16.50 10.68
N LYS A 261 -24.98 -16.93 11.69
CA LYS A 261 -26.37 -17.38 11.57
C LYS A 261 -27.29 -16.31 12.17
N GLY A 262 -28.20 -15.79 11.35
CA GLY A 262 -29.16 -14.77 11.77
C GLY A 262 -28.78 -13.34 11.36
N ASN A 263 -29.61 -12.39 11.81
CA ASN A 263 -29.53 -10.96 11.47
C ASN A 263 -29.49 -10.09 12.74
N ASP A 264 -28.85 -10.59 13.78
CA ASP A 264 -28.67 -9.90 15.05
C ASP A 264 -27.28 -9.28 15.19
N GLU A 265 -27.06 -8.53 16.28
CA GLU A 265 -25.80 -7.85 16.53
C GLU A 265 -24.61 -8.83 16.68
N VAL A 266 -24.85 -10.08 17.10
CA VAL A 266 -23.78 -11.08 17.22
C VAL A 266 -23.38 -11.60 15.84
N ALA A 267 -24.35 -11.84 14.96
CA ALA A 267 -24.11 -12.16 13.56
C ALA A 267 -23.42 -10.99 12.82
N GLU A 268 -23.76 -9.74 13.13
CA GLU A 268 -23.09 -8.54 12.61
C GLU A 268 -21.61 -8.47 13.06
N LEU A 269 -21.33 -8.72 14.34
CA LEU A 269 -19.95 -8.82 14.86
C LEU A 269 -19.15 -9.93 14.17
N GLN A 270 -19.75 -11.10 13.95
CA GLN A 270 -19.11 -12.19 13.22
C GLN A 270 -18.82 -11.83 11.76
N ARG A 271 -19.72 -11.12 11.07
CA ARG A 271 -19.47 -10.60 9.71
C ARG A 271 -18.34 -9.57 9.70
N ALA A 272 -18.30 -8.67 10.68
CA ALA A 272 -17.23 -7.67 10.81
C ALA A 272 -15.86 -8.32 11.07
N ALA A 273 -15.81 -9.34 11.94
CA ALA A 273 -14.60 -10.14 12.18
C ALA A 273 -14.13 -10.86 10.91
N ASN A 274 -15.05 -11.49 10.16
CA ASN A 274 -14.73 -12.11 8.86
C ASN A 274 -14.20 -11.11 7.85
N SER A 275 -14.79 -9.91 7.76
CA SER A 275 -14.31 -8.84 6.88
C SER A 275 -12.89 -8.41 7.25
N THR A 276 -12.63 -8.24 8.55
CA THR A 276 -11.30 -7.91 9.08
C THR A 276 -10.28 -9.01 8.77
N SER A 277 -10.64 -10.28 8.99
CA SER A 277 -9.78 -11.42 8.66
C SER A 277 -9.43 -11.46 7.17
N LYS A 278 -10.43 -11.27 6.29
CA LYS A 278 -10.20 -11.19 4.83
C LYS A 278 -9.30 -10.03 4.43
N GLN A 279 -9.48 -8.84 5.02
CA GLN A 279 -8.65 -7.67 4.72
C GLN A 279 -7.19 -7.90 5.18
N LEU A 280 -6.98 -8.41 6.39
CA LEU A 280 -5.64 -8.73 6.90
C LEU A 280 -4.97 -9.84 6.08
N ASN A 281 -5.72 -10.90 5.74
CA ASN A 281 -5.25 -11.97 4.86
C ASN A 281 -4.79 -11.43 3.50
N GLY A 282 -5.59 -10.55 2.87
CA GLY A 282 -5.23 -9.89 1.62
C GLY A 282 -4.01 -8.97 1.76
N MET A 283 -3.90 -8.20 2.84
CA MET A 283 -2.74 -7.34 3.11
C MET A 283 -1.45 -8.16 3.28
N ILE A 284 -1.48 -9.25 4.05
CA ILE A 284 -0.32 -10.11 4.27
C ILE A 284 0.05 -10.85 2.98
N SER A 285 -0.94 -11.34 2.22
CA SER A 285 -0.69 -11.95 0.90
C SER A 285 0.03 -10.99 -0.04
N ASN A 286 -0.44 -9.73 -0.11
CA ASN A 286 0.22 -8.69 -0.90
C ASN A 286 1.65 -8.42 -0.40
N LEU A 287 1.86 -8.37 0.92
CA LEU A 287 3.19 -8.18 1.51
C LEU A 287 4.15 -9.32 1.14
N ILE A 288 3.69 -10.58 1.17
CA ILE A 288 4.46 -11.75 0.73
C ILE A 288 4.84 -11.60 -0.75
N SER A 289 3.87 -11.27 -1.62
CA SER A 289 4.13 -11.05 -3.05
C SER A 289 5.14 -9.92 -3.28
N SER A 290 4.98 -8.77 -2.63
CA SER A 290 5.93 -7.65 -2.73
C SER A 290 7.33 -8.01 -2.20
N THR A 291 7.43 -8.86 -1.18
CA THR A 291 8.72 -9.34 -0.65
C THR A 291 9.39 -10.31 -1.62
N GLN A 292 8.63 -11.15 -2.33
CA GLN A 292 9.16 -12.02 -3.38
C GLN A 292 9.66 -11.19 -4.57
N GLU A 293 8.92 -10.17 -4.98
CA GLU A 293 9.34 -9.23 -6.03
C GLU A 293 10.62 -8.48 -5.62
N LEU A 294 10.68 -7.96 -4.39
CA LEU A 294 11.88 -7.33 -3.83
C LEU A 294 13.10 -8.25 -3.92
N ASN A 295 12.98 -9.52 -3.52
CA ASN A 295 14.09 -10.47 -3.59
C ASN A 295 14.55 -10.72 -5.04
N SER A 296 13.62 -10.78 -5.99
CA SER A 296 13.93 -10.91 -7.42
C SER A 296 14.70 -9.69 -7.93
N THR A 297 14.20 -8.48 -7.65
CA THR A 297 14.86 -7.22 -8.05
C THR A 297 16.25 -7.09 -7.44
N VAL A 298 16.40 -7.43 -6.17
CA VAL A 298 17.69 -7.41 -5.46
C VAL A 298 18.70 -8.38 -6.09
N THR A 299 18.25 -9.55 -6.52
CA THR A 299 19.10 -10.53 -7.24
C THR A 299 19.53 -9.97 -8.60
N GLN A 300 18.62 -9.34 -9.33
CA GLN A 300 18.93 -8.68 -10.61
C GLN A 300 19.93 -7.53 -10.42
N ILE A 301 19.78 -6.73 -9.37
CA ILE A 301 20.72 -5.67 -9.02
C ILE A 301 22.11 -6.25 -8.73
N SER A 302 22.22 -7.33 -7.95
CA SER A 302 23.52 -7.99 -7.71
C SER A 302 24.19 -8.41 -9.01
N SER A 303 23.47 -9.08 -9.91
CA SER A 303 24.03 -9.50 -11.20
C SER A 303 24.43 -8.31 -12.08
N ALA A 304 23.69 -7.20 -12.04
CA ALA A 304 24.04 -5.99 -12.78
C ALA A 304 25.31 -5.32 -12.22
N ILE A 305 25.50 -5.34 -10.90
CA ILE A 305 26.70 -4.82 -10.24
C ILE A 305 27.92 -5.67 -10.59
N ASP A 306 27.80 -7.00 -10.56
CA ASP A 306 28.88 -7.91 -10.94
C ASP A 306 29.33 -7.67 -12.39
N ALA A 307 28.37 -7.57 -13.32
CA ALA A 307 28.64 -7.24 -14.72
C ALA A 307 29.26 -5.84 -14.88
N SER A 308 28.81 -4.85 -14.10
CA SER A 308 29.39 -3.51 -14.10
C SER A 308 30.86 -3.52 -13.64
N ASN A 309 31.18 -4.29 -12.60
CA ASN A 309 32.53 -4.44 -12.08
C ASN A 309 33.47 -5.15 -13.08
N GLU A 310 32.98 -6.16 -13.78
CA GLU A 310 33.72 -6.81 -14.87
C GLU A 310 34.00 -5.83 -16.01
N ASN A 311 32.97 -5.10 -16.47
CA ASN A 311 33.11 -4.09 -17.51
C ASN A 311 34.10 -2.98 -17.13
N MET A 312 34.11 -2.52 -15.88
CA MET A 312 35.09 -1.54 -15.37
C MET A 312 36.52 -2.08 -15.39
N THR A 313 36.71 -3.37 -15.08
CA THR A 313 38.02 -4.01 -15.14
C THR A 313 38.54 -4.07 -16.58
N THR A 314 37.69 -4.49 -17.52
CA THR A 314 38.01 -4.52 -18.94
C THR A 314 38.30 -3.11 -19.47
N GLN A 315 37.43 -2.14 -19.16
CA GLN A 315 37.62 -0.74 -19.57
C GLN A 315 38.96 -0.17 -19.08
N ARG A 316 39.39 -0.51 -17.86
CA ARG A 316 40.69 -0.09 -17.34
C ARG A 316 41.85 -0.63 -18.18
N ILE A 317 41.81 -1.93 -18.52
CA ILE A 317 42.84 -2.58 -19.35
C ILE A 317 42.90 -1.93 -20.74
N GLU A 318 41.74 -1.73 -21.39
CA GLU A 318 41.66 -1.07 -22.70
C GLU A 318 42.19 0.37 -22.63
N THR A 319 41.86 1.11 -21.55
CA THR A 319 42.33 2.49 -21.35
C THR A 319 43.86 2.54 -21.15
N GLU A 320 44.45 1.59 -20.42
CA GLU A 320 45.91 1.46 -20.26
C GLU A 320 46.60 1.14 -21.61
N GLN A 321 46.00 0.30 -22.44
CA GLN A 321 46.51 0.00 -23.78
C GLN A 321 46.45 1.24 -24.68
N VAL A 322 45.34 1.98 -24.66
CA VAL A 322 45.22 3.24 -25.41
C VAL A 322 46.26 4.25 -24.92
N ALA A 323 46.47 4.42 -23.61
CA ALA A 323 47.51 5.30 -23.07
C ALA A 323 48.91 4.91 -23.58
N THR A 324 49.21 3.61 -23.64
CA THR A 324 50.48 3.11 -24.17
C THR A 324 50.63 3.43 -25.66
N ALA A 325 49.58 3.19 -26.44
CA ALA A 325 49.55 3.52 -27.87
C ALA A 325 49.71 5.03 -28.11
N MET A 326 49.11 5.88 -27.28
CA MET A 326 49.27 7.34 -27.38
C MET A 326 50.70 7.81 -27.06
N ASN A 327 51.36 7.19 -26.09
CA ASN A 327 52.77 7.46 -25.81
C ASN A 327 53.66 7.07 -26.99
N GLN A 328 53.41 5.90 -27.60
CA GLN A 328 54.11 5.47 -28.82
C GLN A 328 53.83 6.42 -29.99
N MET A 329 52.58 6.81 -30.20
CA MET A 329 52.19 7.77 -31.24
C MET A 329 52.92 9.10 -31.07
N THR A 330 53.02 9.62 -29.84
CA THR A 330 53.76 10.85 -29.53
C THR A 330 55.25 10.72 -29.88
N ALA A 331 55.86 9.58 -29.57
CA ALA A 331 57.25 9.31 -29.94
C ALA A 331 57.43 9.23 -31.46
N THR A 332 56.52 8.58 -32.17
CA THR A 332 56.53 8.49 -33.64
C THR A 332 56.38 9.86 -34.29
N ILE A 333 55.46 10.70 -33.79
CA ILE A 333 55.25 12.07 -34.30
C ILE A 333 56.52 12.91 -34.13
N ARG A 334 57.19 12.83 -32.98
CA ARG A 334 58.49 13.50 -32.77
C ARG A 334 59.55 12.99 -33.75
N GLY A 335 59.58 11.68 -34.01
CA GLY A 335 60.45 11.09 -35.01
C GLY A 335 60.16 11.60 -36.43
N ILE A 336 58.89 11.74 -36.81
CA ILE A 336 58.49 12.31 -38.10
C ILE A 336 58.95 13.76 -38.20
N ALA A 337 58.75 14.58 -37.16
CA ALA A 337 59.18 15.98 -37.16
C ALA A 337 60.71 16.12 -37.35
N LEU A 338 61.50 15.30 -36.65
CA LEU A 338 62.96 15.26 -36.80
C LEU A 338 63.38 14.85 -38.23
N THR A 339 62.88 13.72 -38.72
CA THR A 339 63.21 13.24 -40.08
C THR A 339 62.79 14.24 -41.16
N THR A 340 61.69 14.95 -40.95
CA THR A 340 61.22 15.99 -41.88
C THR A 340 62.12 17.22 -41.86
N SER A 341 62.62 17.61 -40.67
CA SER A 341 63.62 18.67 -40.54
C SER A 341 64.92 18.30 -41.24
N ASP A 342 65.38 17.06 -41.07
CA ASP A 342 66.58 16.55 -41.76
C ASP A 342 66.39 16.54 -43.28
N ALA A 343 65.23 16.09 -43.77
CA ALA A 343 64.91 16.11 -45.20
C ALA A 343 64.88 17.53 -45.79
N ALA A 344 64.34 18.51 -45.05
CA ALA A 344 64.37 19.92 -45.45
C ALA A 344 65.82 20.48 -45.48
N GLY A 345 66.66 20.04 -44.54
CA GLY A 345 68.10 20.34 -44.51
C GLY A 345 68.81 19.80 -45.76
N SER A 346 68.66 18.51 -46.05
CA SER A 346 69.24 17.89 -47.25
C SER A 346 68.71 18.50 -48.56
N ALA A 347 67.42 18.84 -48.62
CA ALA A 347 66.88 19.57 -49.76
C ALA A 347 67.58 20.92 -49.96
N THR A 348 67.86 21.66 -48.88
CA THR A 348 68.59 22.93 -48.95
C THR A 348 70.03 22.75 -49.44
N GLU A 349 70.69 21.66 -49.05
CA GLU A 349 72.04 21.32 -49.54
C GLU A 349 72.05 21.03 -51.05
N VAL A 350 71.11 20.20 -51.53
CA VAL A 350 70.96 19.90 -52.97
C VAL A 350 70.61 21.14 -53.79
N ASP A 351 69.78 22.05 -53.26
CA ASP A 351 69.46 23.33 -53.91
C ASP A 351 70.72 24.18 -54.13
N ASN A 352 71.59 24.26 -53.12
CA ASN A 352 72.86 24.98 -53.21
C ASN A 352 73.81 24.33 -54.23
N GLU A 353 73.97 23.00 -54.19
CA GLU A 353 74.81 22.27 -55.16
C GLU A 353 74.31 22.42 -56.60
N ALA A 354 72.99 22.38 -56.81
CA ALA A 354 72.40 22.57 -58.14
C ALA A 354 72.62 24.00 -58.66
N LYS A 355 72.50 25.02 -57.80
CA LYS A 355 72.80 26.43 -58.14
C LYS A 355 74.27 26.63 -58.48
N GLU A 356 75.18 26.03 -57.72
CA GLU A 356 76.61 26.06 -58.02
C GLU A 356 76.91 25.38 -59.35
N GLY A 357 76.34 24.19 -59.60
CA GLY A 357 76.42 23.51 -60.89
C GLY A 357 75.91 24.37 -62.05
N GLN A 358 74.82 25.12 -61.85
CA GLN A 358 74.25 25.99 -62.87
C GLN A 358 75.19 27.17 -63.18
N SER A 359 75.87 27.71 -62.16
CA SER A 359 76.92 28.71 -62.34
C SER A 359 78.07 28.16 -63.19
N VAL A 360 78.56 26.96 -62.89
CA VAL A 360 79.65 26.30 -63.65
C VAL A 360 79.24 26.04 -65.11
N VAL A 361 78.01 25.60 -65.36
CA VAL A 361 77.50 25.41 -66.73
C VAL A 361 77.43 26.74 -67.49
N THR A 362 77.01 27.82 -66.81
CA THR A 362 76.94 29.16 -67.41
C THR A 362 78.33 29.67 -67.80
N GLU A 363 79.32 29.51 -66.91
CA GLU A 363 80.72 29.84 -67.21
C GLU A 363 81.30 29.00 -68.35
N THR A 364 80.95 27.71 -68.38
CA THR A 364 81.36 26.79 -69.45
C THR A 364 80.80 27.22 -70.81
N ILE A 365 79.51 27.61 -70.86
CA ILE A 365 78.90 28.15 -72.09
C ILE A 365 79.65 29.41 -72.56
N GLY A 366 79.96 30.34 -71.64
CA GLY A 366 80.72 31.54 -71.98
C GLY A 366 82.12 31.23 -72.54
N SER A 367 82.79 30.21 -71.99
CA SER A 367 84.09 29.72 -72.48
C SER A 367 83.99 29.09 -73.88
N ILE A 368 82.95 28.30 -74.13
CA ILE A 368 82.68 27.70 -75.44
C ILE A 368 82.37 28.77 -76.50
N GLU A 369 81.61 29.81 -76.14
CA GLU A 369 81.36 30.95 -77.02
C GLU A 369 82.65 31.74 -77.34
N GLY A 370 83.57 31.82 -76.38
CA GLY A 370 84.93 32.33 -76.59
C GLY A 370 85.70 31.50 -77.62
N LEU A 371 85.74 30.18 -77.42
CA LEU A 371 86.39 29.25 -78.34
C LEU A 371 85.80 29.30 -79.75
N SER A 372 84.48 29.47 -79.87
CA SER A 372 83.80 29.64 -81.17
C SER A 372 84.33 30.86 -81.93
N ARG A 373 84.54 31.99 -81.23
CA ARG A 373 85.12 33.21 -81.83
C ARG A 373 86.56 32.99 -82.27
N GLU A 374 87.37 32.32 -81.46
CA GLU A 374 88.77 32.01 -81.80
C GLU A 374 88.88 31.09 -83.02
N ILE A 375 88.03 30.06 -83.12
CA ILE A 375 87.96 29.20 -84.31
C ILE A 375 87.56 30.03 -85.54
N GLY A 376 86.54 30.89 -85.44
CA GLY A 376 86.14 31.75 -86.55
C GLY A 376 87.25 32.69 -87.03
N GLN A 377 88.04 33.24 -86.11
CA GLN A 377 89.22 34.03 -86.44
C GLN A 377 90.32 33.18 -87.11
N ALA A 378 90.62 32.00 -86.58
CA ALA A 378 91.60 31.08 -87.15
C ALA A 378 91.21 30.66 -88.58
N THR A 379 89.94 30.32 -88.82
CA THR A 379 89.41 30.01 -90.16
C THR A 379 89.66 31.18 -91.12
N THR A 380 89.40 32.41 -90.69
CA THR A 380 89.60 33.60 -91.53
C THR A 380 91.07 33.76 -91.93
N VAL A 381 92.00 33.59 -90.99
CA VAL A 381 93.45 33.69 -91.23
C VAL A 381 93.93 32.60 -92.20
N ILE A 382 93.45 31.36 -92.03
CA ILE A 382 93.84 30.24 -92.90
C ILE A 382 93.26 30.42 -94.31
N VAL A 383 92.02 30.90 -94.45
CA VAL A 383 91.43 31.23 -95.76
C VAL A 383 92.25 32.31 -96.46
N GLN A 384 92.71 33.32 -95.72
CA GLN A 384 93.57 34.37 -96.27
C GLN A 384 94.94 33.83 -96.69
N LEU A 385 95.54 32.92 -95.91
CA LEU A 385 96.78 32.22 -96.28
C LEU A 385 96.61 31.39 -97.57
N ARG A 386 95.49 30.67 -97.70
CA ARG A 386 95.15 29.91 -98.91
C ARG A 386 95.11 30.84 -100.13
N GLN A 387 94.43 31.98 -100.01
CA GLN A 387 94.35 32.97 -101.09
C GLN A 387 95.72 33.53 -101.47
N GLN A 388 96.53 33.93 -100.48
CA GLN A 388 97.89 34.42 -100.72
C GLN A 388 98.76 33.37 -101.42
N SER A 389 98.57 32.09 -101.09
CA SER A 389 99.27 30.97 -101.73
C SER A 389 98.83 30.76 -103.18
N THR A 390 97.55 31.00 -103.49
CA THR A 390 97.05 31.02 -104.88
C THR A 390 97.66 32.17 -105.67
N ASP A 391 97.75 33.36 -105.07
CA ASP A 391 98.35 34.52 -105.70
C ASP A 391 99.84 34.29 -106.01
N ILE A 392 100.59 33.67 -105.08
CA ILE A 392 101.99 33.27 -105.31
C ILE A 392 102.11 32.25 -106.45
N GLY A 393 101.20 31.27 -106.53
CA GLY A 393 101.16 30.32 -107.66
C GLY A 393 101.04 31.01 -109.01
N GLY A 394 100.16 32.01 -109.11
CA GLY A 394 100.03 32.81 -110.34
C GLY A 394 101.28 33.62 -110.69
N VAL A 395 102.03 34.11 -109.69
CA VAL A 395 103.32 34.78 -109.92
C VAL A 395 104.37 33.80 -110.43
N LEU A 396 104.40 32.57 -109.90
CA LEU A 396 105.33 31.53 -110.34
C LEU A 396 105.07 31.10 -111.79
N ASP A 397 103.81 31.00 -112.20
CA ASP A 397 103.45 30.72 -113.60
C ASP A 397 104.01 31.78 -114.56
N VAL A 398 103.97 33.06 -114.17
CA VAL A 398 104.57 34.16 -114.95
C VAL A 398 106.09 34.03 -115.00
N ILE A 399 106.76 33.73 -113.88
CA ILE A 399 108.22 33.56 -113.83
C ILE A 399 108.65 32.36 -114.70
N ARG A 400 107.94 31.25 -114.61
CA ARG A 400 108.16 30.07 -115.45
C ARG A 400 107.99 30.41 -116.93
N GLY A 401 106.96 31.17 -117.29
CA GLY A 401 106.76 31.68 -118.65
C GLY A 401 107.90 32.58 -119.13
N ILE A 402 108.42 33.47 -118.27
CA ILE A 402 109.59 34.31 -118.57
C ILE A 402 110.85 33.45 -118.75
N ALA A 403 111.08 32.45 -117.89
CA ALA A 403 112.22 31.55 -117.97
C ALA A 403 112.18 30.74 -119.29
N GLU A 404 111.01 30.24 -119.68
CA GLU A 404 110.81 29.50 -120.92
C GLU A 404 111.02 30.40 -122.16
N GLN A 405 110.49 31.63 -122.14
CA GLN A 405 110.78 32.64 -123.18
C GLN A 405 112.26 32.98 -123.25
N THR A 406 112.93 33.14 -122.11
CA THR A 406 114.37 33.44 -122.03
C THR A 406 115.19 32.27 -122.57
N ASN A 407 114.80 31.03 -122.28
CA ASN A 407 115.42 29.83 -122.82
C ASN A 407 115.29 29.75 -124.35
N LEU A 408 114.11 30.08 -124.90
CA LEU A 408 113.88 30.14 -126.35
C LEU A 408 114.67 31.27 -127.02
N LEU A 409 114.73 32.46 -126.40
CA LEU A 409 115.55 33.58 -126.89
C LEU A 409 117.04 33.23 -126.89
N ALA A 410 117.52 32.60 -125.81
CA ALA A 410 118.90 32.15 -125.69
C ALA A 410 119.24 31.07 -126.74
N LEU A 411 118.32 30.14 -127.00
CA LEU A 411 118.47 29.14 -128.05
C LEU A 411 118.58 29.79 -129.44
N ASN A 412 117.71 30.76 -129.75
CA ASN A 412 117.76 31.50 -131.02
C ASN A 412 119.08 32.28 -131.16
N ALA A 413 119.55 32.89 -130.06
CA ALA A 413 120.83 33.59 -130.04
C ALA A 413 122.02 32.64 -130.23
N ALA A 414 122.01 31.44 -129.62
CA ALA A 414 123.03 30.42 -129.80
C ALA A 414 123.09 29.90 -131.24
N ILE A 415 121.93 29.70 -131.88
CA ILE A 415 121.83 29.34 -133.30
C ILE A 415 122.45 30.42 -134.20
N GLU A 416 122.10 31.69 -133.97
CA GLU A 416 122.63 32.79 -134.80
C GLU A 416 124.13 33.04 -134.54
N ALA A 417 124.60 32.84 -133.31
CA ALA A 417 126.02 32.87 -132.97
C ALA A 417 126.81 31.74 -133.64
N ALA A 418 126.26 30.53 -133.71
CA ALA A 418 126.85 29.42 -134.46
C ALA A 418 126.89 29.71 -135.97
N ARG A 419 125.87 30.42 -136.49
CA ARG A 419 125.78 30.84 -137.90
C ARG A 419 126.84 31.89 -138.28
N ALA A 420 127.26 32.73 -137.34
CA ALA A 420 128.30 33.74 -137.52
C ALA A 420 129.75 33.19 -137.46
N GLY A 421 129.94 31.89 -137.20
CA GLY A 421 131.25 31.23 -137.19
C GLY A 421 132.20 31.76 -136.10
N GLU A 422 133.48 31.97 -136.43
CA GLU A 422 134.50 32.42 -135.46
C GLU A 422 134.19 33.79 -134.82
N GLN A 423 133.47 34.68 -135.53
CA GLN A 423 133.07 36.00 -135.00
C GLN A 423 131.96 35.89 -133.93
N GLY A 424 131.22 34.77 -133.89
CA GLY A 424 130.11 34.53 -132.98
C GLY A 424 130.48 33.81 -131.68
N ARG A 425 131.73 33.34 -131.50
CA ARG A 425 132.13 32.50 -130.35
C ARG A 425 131.85 33.14 -128.99
N GLY A 426 132.12 34.43 -128.82
CA GLY A 426 131.83 35.14 -127.56
C GLY A 426 130.33 35.21 -127.26
N PHE A 427 129.50 35.44 -128.29
CA PHE A 427 128.04 35.46 -128.16
C PHE A 427 127.46 34.08 -127.90
N ALA A 428 128.02 33.02 -128.48
CA ALA A 428 127.59 31.64 -128.25
C ALA A 428 127.77 31.23 -126.78
N VAL A 429 128.90 31.58 -126.16
CA VAL A 429 129.15 31.30 -124.73
C VAL A 429 128.15 32.02 -123.83
N VAL A 430 127.86 33.30 -124.11
CA VAL A 430 126.86 34.06 -123.35
C VAL A 430 125.46 33.48 -123.55
N ALA A 431 125.10 33.07 -124.77
CA ALA A 431 123.81 32.46 -125.05
C ALA A 431 123.63 31.11 -124.31
N ASP A 432 124.65 30.26 -124.25
CA ASP A 432 124.60 29.01 -123.48
C ASP A 432 124.54 29.24 -121.96
N GLU A 433 125.21 30.27 -121.44
CA GLU A 433 125.12 30.64 -120.03
C GLU A 433 123.71 31.15 -119.67
N VAL A 434 123.11 32.00 -120.52
CA VAL A 434 121.72 32.45 -120.36
C VAL A 434 120.74 31.28 -120.47
N ARG A 435 120.98 30.33 -121.38
CA ARG A 435 120.17 29.11 -121.51
C ARG A 435 120.22 28.25 -120.25
N THR A 436 121.42 28.06 -119.71
CA THR A 436 121.63 27.32 -118.44
C THR A 436 120.94 28.02 -117.27
N LEU A 437 121.04 29.35 -117.18
CA LEU A 437 120.39 30.13 -116.13
C LEU A 437 118.86 30.09 -116.24
N ALA A 438 118.32 30.15 -117.45
CA ALA A 438 116.89 30.00 -117.71
C ALA A 438 116.40 28.60 -117.31
N GLY A 439 117.15 27.54 -117.63
CA GLY A 439 116.85 26.18 -117.19
C GLY A 439 116.84 26.01 -115.67
N ARG A 440 117.86 26.54 -114.96
CA ARG A 440 117.91 26.54 -113.49
C ARG A 440 116.77 27.34 -112.85
N THR A 441 116.36 28.44 -113.49
CA THR A 441 115.22 29.25 -113.05
C THR A 441 113.92 28.44 -113.18
N GLN A 442 113.76 27.72 -114.29
CA GLN A 442 112.59 26.87 -114.55
C GLN A 442 112.48 25.72 -113.54
N GLU A 443 113.59 25.02 -113.27
CA GLU A 443 113.70 23.98 -112.24
C GLU A 443 113.34 24.52 -110.85
N SER A 444 113.92 25.66 -110.46
CA SER A 444 113.63 26.29 -109.16
C SER A 444 112.16 26.72 -109.04
N THR A 445 111.56 27.25 -110.12
CA THR A 445 110.13 27.58 -110.12
C THR A 445 109.23 26.35 -109.98
N GLU A 446 109.63 25.21 -110.53
CA GLU A 446 108.88 23.95 -110.42
C GLU A 446 108.94 23.38 -108.99
N GLU A 447 110.10 23.46 -108.33
CA GLU A 447 110.24 23.12 -106.91
C GLU A 447 109.38 24.02 -106.02
N ILE A 448 109.39 25.34 -106.25
CA ILE A 448 108.56 26.28 -105.50
C ILE A 448 107.07 26.05 -105.78
N GLN A 449 106.69 25.76 -107.03
CA GLN A 449 105.30 25.40 -107.39
C GLN A 449 104.82 24.21 -106.54
N THR A 450 105.62 23.15 -106.47
CA THR A 450 105.31 21.95 -105.67
C THR A 450 105.14 22.29 -104.18
N MET A 451 105.98 23.19 -103.63
CA MET A 451 105.83 23.68 -102.25
C MET A 451 104.54 24.48 -102.05
N ILE A 452 104.16 25.33 -103.01
CA ILE A 452 102.94 26.13 -102.97
C ILE A 452 101.70 25.24 -103.07
N GLU A 453 101.67 24.23 -103.93
CA GLU A 453 100.58 23.25 -104.00
C GLU A 453 100.41 22.49 -102.67
N ARG A 454 101.52 22.08 -102.04
CA ARG A 454 101.47 21.50 -100.69
C ARG A 454 100.90 22.47 -99.66
N LEU A 455 101.25 23.75 -99.75
CA LEU A 455 100.78 24.78 -98.81
C LEU A 455 99.30 25.07 -99.01
N GLN A 456 98.82 25.11 -100.25
CA GLN A 456 97.40 25.24 -100.59
C GLN A 456 96.58 24.06 -100.07
N ASN A 457 97.03 22.83 -100.30
CA ASN A 457 96.37 21.63 -99.78
C ASN A 457 96.35 21.61 -98.25
N GLY A 458 97.48 21.92 -97.60
CA GLY A 458 97.55 22.01 -96.13
C GLY A 458 96.65 23.11 -95.55
N ALA A 459 96.51 24.24 -96.24
CA ALA A 459 95.57 25.30 -95.86
C ALA A 459 94.11 24.84 -96.03
N GLN A 460 93.79 24.09 -97.08
CA GLN A 460 92.45 23.52 -97.27
C GLN A 460 92.10 22.52 -96.15
N ASP A 461 93.00 21.58 -95.86
CA ASP A 461 92.81 20.61 -94.77
C ASP A 461 92.60 21.30 -93.42
N ALA A 462 93.31 22.41 -93.19
CA ALA A 462 93.15 23.22 -91.99
C ALA A 462 91.79 23.95 -91.93
N VAL A 463 91.26 24.45 -93.06
CA VAL A 463 89.90 25.00 -93.12
C VAL A 463 88.87 23.93 -92.79
N ASP A 464 88.96 22.75 -93.41
CA ASP A 464 88.02 21.65 -93.18
C ASP A 464 88.06 21.15 -91.71
N ALA A 465 89.24 21.17 -91.08
CA ALA A 465 89.38 20.88 -89.66
C ALA A 465 88.75 21.95 -88.77
N MET A 466 88.87 23.23 -89.13
CA MET A 466 88.26 24.34 -88.39
C MET A 466 86.73 24.35 -88.53
N GLU A 467 86.17 24.04 -89.70
CA GLU A 467 84.73 23.92 -89.91
C GLU A 467 84.13 22.80 -89.03
N ARG A 468 84.74 21.61 -89.03
CA ARG A 468 84.33 20.51 -88.14
C ARG A 468 84.45 20.89 -86.66
N SER A 469 85.51 21.61 -86.29
CA SER A 469 85.68 22.09 -84.92
C SER A 469 84.59 23.09 -84.52
N GLY A 470 84.19 23.98 -85.43
CA GLY A 470 83.06 24.89 -85.24
C GLY A 470 81.74 24.14 -85.03
N GLU A 471 81.49 23.08 -85.82
CA GLU A 471 80.31 22.24 -85.67
C GLU A 471 80.27 21.51 -84.31
N HIS A 472 81.41 20.98 -83.85
CA HIS A 472 81.55 20.38 -82.52
C HIS A 472 81.31 21.38 -81.38
N VAL A 473 81.81 22.61 -81.51
CA VAL A 473 81.57 23.69 -80.55
C VAL A 473 80.08 24.03 -80.47
N GLN A 474 79.39 24.10 -81.60
CA GLN A 474 77.94 24.33 -81.65
C GLN A 474 77.17 23.21 -80.93
N GLN A 475 77.51 21.95 -81.22
CA GLN A 475 76.88 20.79 -80.57
C GLN A 475 77.13 20.78 -79.06
N THR A 476 78.35 21.13 -78.63
CA THR A 476 78.73 21.17 -77.21
C THR A 476 77.97 22.28 -76.48
N THR A 477 77.76 23.43 -77.14
CA THR A 477 76.94 24.53 -76.61
C THR A 477 75.50 24.08 -76.36
N VAL A 478 74.88 23.39 -77.33
CA VAL A 478 73.50 22.88 -77.20
C VAL A 478 73.39 21.88 -76.05
N ARG A 479 74.35 20.96 -75.92
CA ARG A 479 74.38 19.98 -74.82
C ARG A 479 74.56 20.65 -73.46
N SER A 480 75.43 21.66 -73.37
CA SER A 480 75.67 22.40 -72.13
C SER A 480 74.44 23.17 -71.68
N LYS A 481 73.74 23.85 -72.61
CA LYS A 481 72.45 24.51 -72.32
C LYS A 481 71.42 23.55 -71.76
N LYS A 482 71.28 22.36 -72.36
CA LYS A 482 70.37 21.31 -71.86
C LYS A 482 70.76 20.80 -70.47
N GLY A 483 72.06 20.76 -70.15
CA GLY A 483 72.55 20.49 -68.80
C GLY A 483 72.10 21.56 -67.80
N GLY A 484 72.20 22.84 -68.18
CA GLY A 484 71.71 23.97 -67.38
C GLY A 484 70.20 23.92 -67.12
N GLU A 485 69.39 23.65 -68.16
CA GLU A 485 67.94 23.45 -68.03
C GLU A 485 67.60 22.30 -67.07
N SER A 486 68.40 21.22 -67.09
CA SER A 486 68.20 20.08 -66.18
C SER A 486 68.46 20.46 -64.71
N LEU A 487 69.49 21.28 -64.46
CA LEU A 487 69.78 21.79 -63.12
C LEU A 487 68.70 22.75 -62.62
N GLU A 488 68.11 23.56 -63.50
CA GLU A 488 66.97 24.44 -63.19
C GLU A 488 65.71 23.64 -62.81
N MET A 489 65.44 22.52 -63.49
CA MET A 489 64.36 21.60 -63.11
C MET A 489 64.62 20.92 -61.76
N ILE A 490 65.89 20.61 -61.44
CA ILE A 490 66.27 20.04 -60.13
C ILE A 490 66.00 21.06 -59.02
N THR A 491 66.45 22.30 -59.17
CA THR A 491 66.21 23.40 -58.21
C THR A 491 64.71 23.58 -57.95
N SER A 492 63.89 23.68 -59.00
CA SER A 492 62.43 23.80 -58.84
C SER A 492 61.78 22.59 -58.15
N SER A 493 62.30 21.38 -58.38
CA SER A 493 61.79 20.16 -57.73
C SER A 493 62.17 20.12 -56.25
N VAL A 494 63.37 20.58 -55.92
CA VAL A 494 63.88 20.65 -54.55
C VAL A 494 63.15 21.71 -53.74
N GLU A 495 62.80 22.86 -54.33
CA GLU A 495 61.93 23.86 -53.70
C GLU A 495 60.58 23.25 -53.28
N LYS A 496 59.95 22.46 -54.16
CA LYS A 496 58.71 21.75 -53.81
C LYS A 496 58.88 20.76 -52.66
N ILE A 497 60.01 20.04 -52.61
CA ILE A 497 60.33 19.12 -51.51
C ILE A 497 60.46 19.89 -50.19
N ARG A 498 61.10 21.07 -50.21
CA ARG A 498 61.22 21.94 -49.04
C ARG A 498 59.85 22.42 -48.55
N ASP A 499 59.00 22.87 -49.46
CA ASP A 499 57.63 23.31 -49.13
C ASP A 499 56.78 22.17 -48.54
N MET A 500 56.86 20.98 -49.14
CA MET A 500 56.20 19.78 -48.60
C MET A 500 56.73 19.42 -47.21
N SER A 501 58.03 19.52 -46.99
CA SER A 501 58.63 19.25 -45.69
C SER A 501 58.13 20.22 -44.63
N MET A 502 57.99 21.51 -44.94
CA MET A 502 57.38 22.48 -44.01
C MET A 502 55.92 22.13 -43.67
N GLN A 503 55.14 21.68 -44.66
CA GLN A 503 53.75 21.24 -44.41
C GLN A 503 53.69 19.99 -43.54
N ILE A 504 54.57 19.00 -43.77
CA ILE A 504 54.65 17.78 -42.96
C ILE A 504 55.06 18.13 -41.53
N ALA A 505 56.02 19.04 -41.33
CA ALA A 505 56.42 19.48 -40.00
C ALA A 505 55.26 20.14 -39.25
N SER A 506 54.52 21.04 -39.90
CA SER A 506 53.32 21.66 -39.30
C SER A 506 52.23 20.63 -38.96
N ALA A 507 51.99 19.67 -39.85
CA ALA A 507 51.04 18.59 -39.60
C ALA A 507 51.47 17.70 -38.43
N ALA A 508 52.78 17.43 -38.29
CA ALA A 508 53.33 16.67 -37.17
C ALA A 508 53.13 17.42 -35.84
N GLU A 509 53.35 18.74 -35.78
CA GLU A 509 53.06 19.55 -34.59
C GLU A 509 51.58 19.49 -34.21
N GLN A 510 50.67 19.63 -35.17
CA GLN A 510 49.23 19.51 -34.93
C GLN A 510 48.84 18.12 -34.42
N GLN A 511 49.39 17.06 -35.03
CA GLN A 511 49.17 15.69 -34.55
C GLN A 511 49.70 15.49 -33.14
N GLY A 512 50.83 16.12 -32.78
CA GLY A 512 51.39 16.09 -31.43
C GLY A 512 50.41 16.66 -30.40
N ALA A 513 49.84 17.84 -30.69
CA ALA A 513 48.84 18.46 -29.82
C ALA A 513 47.56 17.61 -29.67
N VAL A 514 47.10 16.98 -30.76
CA VAL A 514 45.95 16.05 -30.71
C VAL A 514 46.27 14.83 -29.86
N ALA A 515 47.48 14.26 -30.02
CA ALA A 515 47.89 13.10 -29.25
C ALA A 515 47.96 13.39 -27.75
N GLU A 516 48.47 14.55 -27.35
CA GLU A 516 48.49 14.99 -25.96
C GLU A 516 47.08 15.19 -25.40
N ASN A 517 46.17 15.79 -26.18
CA ASN A 517 44.77 15.95 -25.78
C ASN A 517 44.07 14.60 -25.57
N VAL A 518 44.28 13.63 -26.47
CA VAL A 518 43.71 12.28 -26.33
C VAL A 518 44.28 11.60 -25.08
N ASN A 519 45.59 11.73 -24.81
CA ASN A 519 46.20 11.18 -23.61
C ASN A 519 45.58 11.76 -22.32
N GLU A 520 45.26 13.06 -22.29
CA GLU A 520 44.52 13.69 -21.20
C GLU A 520 43.10 13.12 -21.06
N LYS A 521 42.39 12.87 -22.17
CA LYS A 521 41.05 12.26 -22.13
C LYS A 521 41.08 10.81 -21.64
N VAL A 522 42.11 10.06 -22.00
CA VAL A 522 42.34 8.69 -21.52
C VAL A 522 42.56 8.67 -20.00
N ALA A 523 43.35 9.62 -19.47
CA ALA A 523 43.52 9.78 -18.03
C ALA A 523 42.18 10.10 -17.31
N ASN A 524 41.37 10.99 -17.88
CA ASN A 524 40.04 11.30 -17.36
C ASN A 524 39.09 10.08 -17.37
N ILE A 525 39.13 9.25 -18.42
CA ILE A 525 38.34 8.01 -18.51
C ILE A 525 38.77 7.02 -17.41
N ASN A 526 40.06 6.92 -17.13
CA ASN A 526 40.58 6.07 -16.05
C ASN A 526 40.02 6.53 -14.69
N GLN A 527 40.10 7.83 -14.40
CA GLN A 527 39.53 8.40 -13.17
C GLN A 527 38.00 8.20 -13.07
N LEU A 528 37.27 8.32 -14.18
CA LEU A 528 35.83 8.06 -14.22
C LEU A 528 35.52 6.57 -13.96
N SER A 529 36.36 5.66 -14.45
CA SER A 529 36.22 4.22 -14.20
C SER A 529 36.42 3.89 -12.72
N GLU A 530 37.41 4.51 -12.06
CA GLU A 530 37.61 4.37 -10.60
C GLU A 530 36.41 4.88 -9.80
N ARG A 531 35.87 6.06 -10.17
CA ARG A 531 34.65 6.62 -9.54
C ARG A 531 33.43 5.71 -9.73
N THR A 532 33.28 5.15 -10.93
CA THR A 532 32.17 4.24 -11.23
C THR A 532 32.30 2.95 -10.41
N LYS A 533 33.51 2.40 -10.28
CA LYS A 533 33.79 1.26 -9.40
C LYS A 533 33.41 1.55 -7.94
N ALA A 534 33.82 2.69 -7.41
CA ALA A 534 33.45 3.09 -6.05
C ALA A 534 31.92 3.21 -5.88
N SER A 535 31.22 3.78 -6.86
CA SER A 535 29.76 3.83 -6.85
C SER A 535 29.12 2.45 -6.90
N SER A 536 29.65 1.52 -7.70
CA SER A 536 29.18 0.13 -7.75
C SER A 536 29.35 -0.57 -6.40
N ASP A 537 30.47 -0.33 -5.70
CA ASP A 537 30.71 -0.87 -4.35
C ASP A 537 29.70 -0.31 -3.33
N GLU A 538 29.33 0.97 -3.42
CA GLU A 538 28.28 1.58 -2.59
C GLU A 538 26.90 0.98 -2.85
N VAL A 539 26.54 0.78 -4.12
CA VAL A 539 25.27 0.15 -4.50
C VAL A 539 25.25 -1.32 -4.04
N GLN A 540 26.37 -2.04 -4.10
CA GLN A 540 26.48 -3.41 -3.57
C GLN A 540 26.20 -3.45 -2.07
N ALA A 541 26.75 -2.52 -1.31
CA ALA A 541 26.51 -2.41 0.13
C ALA A 541 25.03 -2.06 0.44
N ALA A 542 24.41 -1.18 -0.35
CA ALA A 542 22.99 -0.88 -0.24
C ALA A 542 22.12 -2.11 -0.57
N ASN A 543 22.46 -2.85 -1.62
CA ASN A 543 21.75 -4.06 -2.02
C ASN A 543 21.84 -5.15 -0.95
N GLY A 544 23.01 -5.31 -0.30
CA GLY A 544 23.16 -6.21 0.85
C GLY A 544 22.24 -5.87 2.03
N ARG A 545 21.95 -4.58 2.25
CA ARG A 545 20.96 -4.15 3.25
C ARG A 545 19.53 -4.51 2.84
N LEU A 546 19.20 -4.39 1.55
CA LEU A 546 17.88 -4.79 1.02
C LEU A 546 17.66 -6.31 1.13
N ILE A 547 18.68 -7.13 0.85
CA ILE A 547 18.63 -8.59 1.09
C ILE A 547 18.26 -8.86 2.55
N SER A 548 18.95 -8.20 3.48
CA SER A 548 18.72 -8.38 4.92
C SER A 548 17.29 -7.98 5.33
N LEU A 549 16.81 -6.84 4.83
CA LEU A 549 15.44 -6.35 5.11
C LEU A 549 14.37 -7.27 4.51
N GLY A 550 14.56 -7.74 3.27
CA GLY A 550 13.66 -8.70 2.63
C GLY A 550 13.58 -10.03 3.38
N ALA A 551 14.70 -10.52 3.91
CA ALA A 551 14.75 -11.70 4.76
C ALA A 551 14.01 -11.49 6.10
N GLU A 552 14.13 -10.31 6.71
CA GLU A 552 13.40 -9.97 7.94
C GLU A 552 11.89 -9.86 7.70
N LEU A 553 11.45 -9.20 6.63
CA LEU A 553 10.04 -9.13 6.22
C LEU A 553 9.45 -10.52 5.97
N ARG A 554 10.17 -11.39 5.28
CA ARG A 554 9.75 -12.78 5.05
C ARG A 554 9.56 -13.52 6.37
N LYS A 555 10.52 -13.41 7.29
CA LYS A 555 10.43 -14.05 8.62
C LYS A 555 9.24 -13.52 9.42
N MET A 556 8.92 -12.24 9.32
CA MET A 556 7.72 -11.67 9.95
C MET A 556 6.43 -12.20 9.33
N THR A 557 6.38 -12.37 8.01
CA THR A 557 5.19 -12.91 7.33
C THR A 557 4.98 -14.40 7.53
N ASP A 558 6.06 -15.19 7.68
CA ASP A 558 6.01 -16.65 7.87
C ASP A 558 5.26 -17.07 9.16
N ARG A 559 5.08 -16.15 10.11
CA ARG A 559 4.30 -16.39 11.34
C ARG A 559 2.78 -16.45 11.08
N PHE A 560 2.29 -15.88 9.98
CA PHE A 560 0.86 -15.80 9.70
C PHE A 560 0.40 -16.97 8.82
N ALA A 561 -0.73 -17.59 9.18
CA ALA A 561 -1.40 -18.58 8.36
C ALA A 561 -2.51 -17.91 7.54
N LEU A 562 -2.45 -18.10 6.21
CA LEU A 562 -3.31 -17.46 5.22
C LEU A 562 -4.28 -18.42 4.57
#